data_AF-A0A941PLU3-F1
#
_entry.id   AF-A0A941PLU3-F1
#
_cell.length_a   1.000
_cell.length_b   1.000
_cell.length_c   1.000
_cell.angle_alpha   90.00
_cell.angle_beta   90.00
_cell.angle_gamma   90.00
#
_symmetry.space_group_name_H-M   'P 1'
#
loop_
_entity.id
_entity.type
_entity.pdbx_description
1 polymer ?
#
loop_
_entity_poly.entity_id
_entity_poly.type
_entity_poly.pdbx_seq_one_letter_code
_entity_poly.pdbx_strand_id
1 'polypeptide(L)'
;MLQRFALAALVLAAAACNQQSPSNSPSTTQTTQLDSPAPEAEPTRVFTPNNDAARTATGQLTVATATQLPDASQPDADAVEVLSLHGANGLAVEAPIASNVSPATQVAGQTLRALMSLPVEESQVLVYRVATETKPTGGQGLCGANATAFVVVWEPSSPGDASYKIMGTYGGAPGAAAAHACPMLEYRRS
;
A
#
# COMPACT_ATOMS: atom_id res chain seq x y z
N MET A 1 -55.60 -35.55 12.84
CA MET A 1 -55.72 -36.10 11.48
C MET A 1 -54.28 -36.41 11.03
N LEU A 2 -53.86 -37.62 10.62
CA LEU A 2 -54.34 -38.48 9.51
C LEU A 2 -54.22 -37.73 8.16
N GLN A 3 -53.55 -38.23 7.10
CA GLN A 3 -52.89 -39.52 6.81
C GLN A 3 -51.69 -39.30 5.83
N ARG A 4 -50.61 -40.12 5.81
CA ARG A 4 -50.31 -41.31 4.95
C ARG A 4 -50.65 -41.14 3.45
N PHE A 5 -49.86 -41.55 2.45
CA PHE A 5 -48.55 -42.28 2.34
C PHE A 5 -47.59 -41.45 1.42
N ALA A 6 -46.49 -41.88 0.77
CA ALA A 6 -45.71 -43.13 0.58
C ALA A 6 -44.22 -42.72 0.30
N LEU A 7 -43.14 -43.50 0.41
CA LEU A 7 -42.84 -44.96 0.48
C LEU A 7 -42.54 -45.66 -0.87
N ALA A 8 -41.24 -45.76 -1.19
CA ALA A 8 -40.62 -46.74 -2.09
C ALA A 8 -39.29 -47.22 -1.44
N ALA A 9 -38.90 -48.50 -1.57
CA ALA A 9 -37.84 -49.13 -0.76
C ALA A 9 -37.05 -50.23 -1.50
N LEU A 10 -36.06 -50.82 -0.81
CA LEU A 10 -35.11 -51.88 -1.23
C LEU A 10 -34.03 -51.40 -2.25
N VAL A 11 -32.89 -52.08 -2.44
CA VAL A 11 -32.45 -53.43 -2.00
C VAL A 11 -31.10 -53.39 -1.22
N LEU A 12 -30.86 -54.45 -0.44
CA LEU A 12 -29.59 -54.95 0.13
C LEU A 12 -28.58 -55.41 -0.97
N ALA A 13 -27.31 -55.81 -0.73
CA ALA A 13 -26.31 -55.64 0.34
C ALA A 13 -24.97 -56.33 -0.09
N ALA A 14 -23.92 -56.24 0.74
CA ALA A 14 -22.60 -56.92 0.63
C ALA A 14 -21.70 -56.45 -0.56
N ALA A 15 -20.36 -56.50 -0.47
CA ALA A 15 -19.49 -57.22 0.45
C ALA A 15 -18.27 -56.40 0.93
N ALA A 16 -17.55 -56.92 1.93
CA ALA A 16 -16.20 -56.48 2.31
C ALA A 16 -15.13 -57.32 1.57
N CYS A 17 -13.85 -57.08 1.91
CA CYS A 17 -12.62 -57.60 1.26
C CYS A 17 -12.23 -56.83 -0.03
N ASN A 18 -10.95 -56.49 -0.29
CA ASN A 18 -9.74 -56.69 0.53
C ASN A 18 -8.71 -55.55 0.31
N GLN A 19 -7.64 -55.52 1.12
CA GLN A 19 -6.47 -54.69 0.88
C GLN A 19 -5.77 -55.07 -0.44
N GLN A 20 -5.46 -54.08 -1.28
CA GLN A 20 -4.60 -54.28 -2.46
C GLN A 20 -3.81 -52.98 -2.72
N SER A 21 -2.62 -52.85 -2.13
CA SER A 21 -1.76 -51.67 -2.31
C SER A 21 -1.04 -51.71 -3.67
N PRO A 22 -1.19 -50.69 -4.55
CA PRO A 22 -0.38 -50.55 -5.75
C PRO A 22 0.89 -49.74 -5.44
N SER A 23 2.05 -50.26 -5.83
CA SER A 23 3.33 -49.56 -5.75
C SER A 23 3.44 -48.43 -6.78
N ASN A 24 4.25 -47.41 -6.45
CA ASN A 24 4.87 -46.41 -7.34
C ASN A 24 4.21 -46.14 -8.71
N SER A 25 3.50 -45.02 -8.81
CA SER A 25 3.85 -43.95 -9.78
C SER A 25 3.08 -42.67 -9.43
N PRO A 26 3.75 -41.58 -9.02
CA PRO A 26 3.13 -40.26 -9.02
C PRO A 26 3.01 -39.80 -10.48
N SER A 27 1.87 -40.08 -11.10
CA SER A 27 1.50 -39.48 -12.39
C SER A 27 1.51 -37.96 -12.23
N THR A 28 2.55 -37.30 -12.70
CA THR A 28 2.65 -35.84 -12.71
C THR A 28 1.65 -35.29 -13.72
N THR A 29 0.41 -35.11 -13.27
CA THR A 29 -0.58 -34.27 -13.94
C THR A 29 -0.02 -32.85 -13.93
N GLN A 30 0.70 -32.50 -14.98
CA GLN A 30 1.09 -31.12 -15.26
C GLN A 30 -0.17 -30.34 -15.60
N THR A 31 -0.91 -29.90 -14.58
CA THR A 31 -1.65 -28.65 -14.67
C THR A 31 -0.63 -27.60 -15.12
N THR A 32 -0.79 -27.06 -16.32
CA THR A 32 0.06 -25.99 -16.83
C THR A 32 -0.24 -24.75 -16.02
N GLN A 33 0.42 -24.64 -14.87
CA GLN A 33 0.35 -23.45 -14.02
C GLN A 33 0.97 -22.33 -14.83
N LEU A 34 0.12 -21.45 -15.39
CA LEU A 34 0.55 -20.14 -15.81
C LEU A 34 1.07 -19.45 -14.54
N ASP A 35 2.38 -19.29 -14.44
CA ASP A 35 2.93 -18.23 -13.61
C ASP A 35 2.30 -16.93 -14.10
N SER A 36 1.37 -16.41 -13.30
CA SER A 36 0.83 -15.08 -13.53
C SER A 36 2.01 -14.11 -13.41
N PRO A 37 2.21 -13.19 -14.38
CA PRO A 37 3.33 -12.28 -14.31
C PRO A 37 3.29 -11.53 -12.97
N ALA A 38 4.42 -11.53 -12.26
CA ALA A 38 4.53 -10.78 -11.02
C ALA A 38 4.16 -9.31 -11.28
N PRO A 39 3.45 -8.64 -10.35
CA PRO A 39 2.99 -7.27 -10.58
C PRO A 39 4.16 -6.35 -10.92
N GLU A 40 3.95 -5.49 -11.91
CA GLU A 40 4.96 -4.53 -12.37
C GLU A 40 5.19 -3.48 -11.28
N ALA A 41 6.19 -3.74 -10.42
CA ALA A 41 6.72 -2.78 -9.48
C ALA A 41 7.70 -1.83 -10.20
N GLU A 42 7.60 -0.52 -9.92
CA GLU A 42 8.61 0.43 -10.35
C GLU A 42 9.99 0.04 -9.79
N PRO A 43 11.09 0.27 -10.53
CA PRO A 43 12.43 0.02 -10.03
C PRO A 43 12.70 0.89 -8.79
N THR A 44 12.94 0.25 -7.65
CA THR A 44 13.10 0.89 -6.34
C THR A 44 14.05 2.08 -6.37
N ARG A 45 13.60 3.23 -5.87
CA ARG A 45 14.26 4.53 -5.97
C ARG A 45 14.83 4.92 -4.61
N VAL A 46 16.13 5.24 -4.56
CA VAL A 46 16.83 5.62 -3.33
C VAL A 46 17.05 7.13 -3.28
N PHE A 47 16.81 7.72 -2.11
CA PHE A 47 16.82 9.16 -1.89
C PHE A 47 17.60 9.51 -0.62
N THR A 48 18.51 10.49 -0.74
CA THR A 48 19.31 11.03 0.35
C THR A 48 18.57 12.19 1.02
N PRO A 49 18.45 12.25 2.36
CA PRO A 49 17.70 13.31 3.04
C PRO A 49 18.40 14.67 2.87
N ASN A 50 17.60 15.70 2.57
CA ASN A 50 18.05 17.05 2.27
C ASN A 50 17.88 18.01 3.47
N ASN A 51 16.90 17.76 4.34
CA ASN A 51 16.65 18.56 5.55
C ASN A 51 16.80 17.75 6.86
N ASP A 52 16.85 18.45 8.01
CA ASP A 52 16.98 17.83 9.33
C ASP A 52 15.80 16.91 9.70
N ALA A 53 14.60 17.27 9.24
CA ALA A 53 13.40 16.48 9.48
C ALA A 53 13.51 15.09 8.81
N ALA A 54 13.89 15.03 7.53
CA ALA A 54 14.13 13.78 6.80
C ALA A 54 15.27 12.95 7.41
N ARG A 55 16.39 13.62 7.78
CA ARG A 55 17.52 12.97 8.47
C ARG A 55 17.11 12.33 9.80
N THR A 56 16.18 12.93 10.54
CA THR A 56 15.71 12.43 11.84
C THR A 56 14.60 11.38 11.71
N ALA A 57 13.63 11.61 10.81
CA ALA A 57 12.44 10.75 10.66
C ALA A 57 12.71 9.46 9.89
N THR A 58 13.70 9.43 8.98
CA THR A 58 13.98 8.26 8.12
C THR A 58 15.46 7.94 7.94
N GLY A 59 16.33 8.96 7.90
CA GLY A 59 17.67 8.81 7.32
C GLY A 59 17.59 8.78 5.79
N GLN A 60 18.33 7.88 5.14
CA GLN A 60 18.10 7.56 3.72
C GLN A 60 16.71 6.94 3.55
N LEU A 61 16.03 7.29 2.46
CA LEU A 61 14.70 6.80 2.14
C LEU A 61 14.75 5.96 0.86
N THR A 62 14.15 4.78 0.93
CA THR A 62 13.92 3.86 -0.18
C THR A 62 12.44 3.88 -0.52
N VAL A 63 12.10 4.21 -1.76
CA VAL A 63 10.73 4.34 -2.26
C VAL A 63 10.48 3.30 -3.34
N ALA A 64 9.35 2.60 -3.27
CA ALA A 64 8.83 1.81 -4.36
C ALA A 64 7.34 2.12 -4.57
N THR A 65 6.90 1.98 -5.81
CA THR A 65 5.50 2.11 -6.21
C THR A 65 5.12 0.83 -6.95
N ALA A 66 4.01 0.20 -6.59
CA ALA A 66 3.57 -1.05 -7.21
C ALA A 66 2.07 -1.06 -7.44
N THR A 67 1.64 -1.58 -8.59
CA THR A 67 0.22 -1.80 -8.90
C THR A 67 -0.24 -3.10 -8.23
N GLN A 68 -1.00 -2.99 -7.15
CA GLN A 68 -1.66 -4.13 -6.53
C GLN A 68 -2.92 -4.49 -7.33
N LEU A 69 -2.92 -5.67 -7.95
CA LEU A 69 -4.13 -6.26 -8.51
C LEU A 69 -5.07 -6.71 -7.37
N PRO A 70 -6.39 -6.61 -7.54
CA PRO A 70 -7.36 -7.13 -6.59
C PRO A 70 -7.30 -8.65 -6.50
N ASP A 71 -7.73 -9.20 -5.37
CA ASP A 71 -7.95 -10.65 -5.24
C ASP A 71 -9.12 -11.10 -6.14
N ALA A 72 -9.02 -12.30 -6.71
CA ALA A 72 -10.05 -12.90 -7.56
C ALA A 72 -11.38 -13.17 -6.82
N SER A 73 -11.42 -13.01 -5.49
CA SER A 73 -12.65 -12.97 -4.69
C SER A 73 -13.46 -11.67 -4.84
N GLN A 74 -12.90 -10.62 -5.47
CA GLN A 74 -13.52 -9.30 -5.64
C GLN A 74 -13.70 -8.97 -7.13
N PRO A 75 -14.81 -9.41 -7.77
CA PRO A 75 -14.96 -9.37 -9.23
C PRO A 75 -15.11 -7.96 -9.84
N ASP A 76 -15.45 -6.95 -9.02
CA ASP A 76 -15.68 -5.56 -9.44
C ASP A 76 -14.68 -4.57 -8.79
N ALA A 77 -13.53 -5.06 -8.30
CA ALA A 77 -12.48 -4.21 -7.74
C ALA A 77 -11.48 -3.78 -8.83
N ASP A 78 -11.00 -2.53 -8.73
CA ASP A 78 -9.95 -1.99 -9.60
C ASP A 78 -8.54 -2.33 -9.07
N ALA A 79 -7.54 -2.24 -9.94
CA ALA A 79 -6.13 -2.27 -9.53
C ALA A 79 -5.73 -0.96 -8.83
N VAL A 80 -4.99 -1.05 -7.73
CA VAL A 80 -4.67 0.09 -6.87
C VAL A 80 -3.15 0.30 -6.78
N GLU A 81 -2.69 1.53 -7.01
CA GLU A 81 -1.30 1.90 -6.78
C GLU A 81 -0.99 1.94 -5.27
N VAL A 82 0.06 1.26 -4.84
CA VAL A 82 0.55 1.25 -3.45
C VAL A 82 1.95 1.85 -3.40
N LEU A 83 2.10 2.85 -2.54
CA LEU A 83 3.38 3.44 -2.17
C LEU A 83 3.99 2.66 -0.99
N SER A 84 5.24 2.23 -1.14
CA SER A 84 6.06 1.65 -0.07
C SER A 84 7.25 2.57 0.25
N LEU A 85 7.33 3.01 1.51
CA LEU A 85 8.40 3.86 2.03
C LEU A 85 9.20 3.11 3.09
N HIS A 86 10.51 2.97 2.91
CA HIS A 86 11.41 2.35 3.87
C HIS A 86 12.55 3.30 4.27
N GLY A 87 12.59 3.70 5.54
CA GLY A 87 13.67 4.51 6.11
C GLY A 87 14.84 3.65 6.59
N ALA A 88 16.06 4.15 6.43
CA ALA A 88 17.28 3.50 6.93
C ALA A 88 17.32 3.33 8.47
N ASN A 89 16.46 4.03 9.21
CA ASN A 89 16.22 3.84 10.64
C ASN A 89 15.24 2.71 10.98
N GLY A 90 14.68 2.00 10.00
CA GLY A 90 13.69 0.93 10.19
C GLY A 90 12.23 1.39 10.18
N LEU A 91 11.95 2.64 9.78
CA LEU A 91 10.59 3.04 9.40
C LEU A 91 10.14 2.21 8.19
N ALA A 92 8.93 1.67 8.21
CA ALA A 92 8.26 1.14 7.02
C ALA A 92 6.81 1.67 6.96
N VAL A 93 6.37 2.15 5.80
CA VAL A 93 4.99 2.61 5.56
C VAL A 93 4.50 2.04 4.24
N GLU A 94 3.31 1.43 4.27
CA GLU A 94 2.56 1.04 3.07
C GLU A 94 1.29 1.89 2.99
N ALA A 95 1.07 2.52 1.84
CA ALA A 95 -0.03 3.46 1.66
C ALA A 95 -0.62 3.35 0.25
N PRO A 96 -1.82 2.77 0.09
CA PRO A 96 -2.57 2.82 -1.17
C PRO A 96 -2.94 4.26 -1.57
N ILE A 97 -2.96 4.55 -2.87
CA ILE A 97 -3.35 5.85 -3.40
C ILE A 97 -4.81 6.15 -3.01
N ALA A 98 -5.06 7.37 -2.55
CA ALA A 98 -6.39 7.81 -2.10
C ALA A 98 -6.96 8.93 -2.97
N SER A 99 -6.11 9.85 -3.46
CA SER A 99 -6.48 10.90 -4.43
C SER A 99 -5.24 11.63 -4.95
N ASN A 100 -5.41 12.38 -6.04
CA ASN A 100 -4.61 13.56 -6.33
C ASN A 100 -5.35 14.81 -5.80
N VAL A 101 -4.62 15.82 -5.34
CA VAL A 101 -5.22 17.10 -4.87
C VAL A 101 -4.41 18.30 -5.35
N SER A 102 -5.06 19.46 -5.48
CA SER A 102 -4.36 20.71 -5.81
C SER A 102 -3.41 21.14 -4.67
N PRO A 103 -2.25 21.74 -4.97
CA PRO A 103 -1.41 22.40 -3.95
C PRO A 103 -2.08 23.54 -3.18
N ALA A 104 -3.24 24.04 -3.65
CA ALA A 104 -4.06 25.01 -2.95
C ALA A 104 -4.92 24.40 -1.81
N THR A 105 -5.02 23.07 -1.73
CA THR A 105 -5.73 22.35 -0.64
C THR A 105 -5.12 22.71 0.72
N GLN A 106 -5.97 22.87 1.74
CA GLN A 106 -5.54 23.31 3.07
C GLN A 106 -5.32 22.16 4.06
N VAL A 107 -4.36 22.32 4.97
CA VAL A 107 -4.15 21.52 6.18
C VAL A 107 -3.91 22.49 7.33
N ALA A 108 -4.70 22.40 8.41
CA ALA A 108 -4.68 23.34 9.54
C ALA A 108 -4.62 24.84 9.15
N GLY A 109 -5.32 25.24 8.08
CA GLY A 109 -5.39 26.63 7.59
C GLY A 109 -4.23 27.10 6.70
N GLN A 110 -3.22 26.27 6.43
CA GLN A 110 -2.14 26.54 5.47
C GLN A 110 -2.30 25.68 4.21
N THR A 111 -1.87 26.17 3.05
CA THR A 111 -1.93 25.39 1.80
C THR A 111 -0.81 24.36 1.72
N LEU A 112 -1.03 23.23 1.03
CA LEU A 112 0.02 22.24 0.75
C LEU A 112 1.23 22.87 0.04
N ARG A 113 1.00 23.84 -0.87
CA ARG A 113 2.05 24.63 -1.51
C ARG A 113 2.95 25.36 -0.50
N ALA A 114 2.38 25.98 0.52
CA ALA A 114 3.15 26.65 1.56
C ALA A 114 3.88 25.64 2.47
N LEU A 115 3.16 24.60 2.93
CA LEU A 115 3.69 23.60 3.87
C LEU A 115 4.83 22.77 3.29
N MET A 116 4.78 22.44 2.00
CA MET A 116 5.82 21.66 1.29
C MET A 116 6.74 22.55 0.42
N SER A 117 6.61 23.88 0.50
CA SER A 117 7.38 24.84 -0.32
C SER A 117 7.42 24.45 -1.81
N LEU A 118 6.25 24.24 -2.42
CA LEU A 118 6.12 23.77 -3.81
C LEU A 118 6.17 24.95 -4.80
N PRO A 119 6.66 24.75 -6.03
CA PRO A 119 6.54 25.74 -7.10
C PRO A 119 5.09 26.17 -7.38
N VAL A 120 4.93 27.31 -8.07
CA VAL A 120 3.60 27.89 -8.35
C VAL A 120 2.93 27.27 -9.58
N GLU A 121 3.74 26.63 -10.41
CA GLU A 121 3.43 25.89 -11.63
C GLU A 121 2.82 24.50 -11.34
N GLU A 122 3.08 23.94 -10.16
CA GLU A 122 2.61 22.60 -9.77
C GLU A 122 1.08 22.53 -9.73
N SER A 123 0.51 21.59 -10.48
CA SER A 123 -0.92 21.41 -10.67
C SER A 123 -1.57 20.50 -9.63
N GLN A 124 -0.84 19.46 -9.19
CA GLN A 124 -1.33 18.41 -8.29
C GLN A 124 -0.22 17.86 -7.40
N VAL A 125 -0.61 17.28 -6.27
CA VAL A 125 0.21 16.38 -5.44
C VAL A 125 -0.55 15.08 -5.18
N LEU A 126 0.18 13.99 -4.98
CA LEU A 126 -0.40 12.67 -4.72
C LEU A 126 -0.67 12.51 -3.23
N VAL A 127 -1.80 11.88 -2.88
CA VAL A 127 -2.21 11.62 -1.49
C VAL A 127 -2.50 10.15 -1.33
N TYR A 128 -1.69 9.49 -0.52
CA TYR A 128 -1.83 8.08 -0.18
C TYR A 128 -2.41 7.96 1.23
N ARG A 129 -3.31 7.00 1.45
CA ARG A 129 -3.84 6.67 2.79
C ARG A 129 -2.90 5.65 3.41
N VAL A 130 -2.41 5.91 4.63
CA VAL A 130 -1.59 4.93 5.35
C VAL A 130 -2.44 3.71 5.69
N ALA A 131 -2.00 2.53 5.23
CA ALA A 131 -2.54 1.24 5.65
C ALA A 131 -1.72 0.65 6.79
N THR A 132 -0.38 0.76 6.72
CA THR A 132 0.55 0.32 7.77
C THR A 132 1.62 1.38 8.03
N GLU A 133 1.99 1.60 9.30
CA GLU A 133 3.17 2.38 9.71
C GLU A 133 3.91 1.59 10.81
N THR A 134 5.04 0.99 10.46
CA THR A 134 6.00 0.40 11.41
C THR A 134 6.98 1.49 11.81
N LYS A 135 6.93 1.93 13.07
CA LYS A 135 7.81 3.00 13.58
C LYS A 135 9.17 2.44 14.03
N PRO A 136 10.28 3.20 13.85
CA PRO A 136 11.61 2.81 14.32
C PRO A 136 11.65 2.53 15.82
N THR A 137 12.42 1.53 16.25
CA THR A 137 12.63 1.19 17.66
C THR A 137 13.23 2.38 18.44
N GLY A 138 12.41 3.02 19.29
CA GLY A 138 12.82 4.21 20.05
C GLY A 138 12.88 5.51 19.22
N GLY A 139 12.49 5.47 17.95
CA GLY A 139 12.46 6.64 17.07
C GLY A 139 11.07 7.26 16.93
N GLN A 140 10.92 8.03 15.85
CA GLN A 140 9.74 8.83 15.54
C GLN A 140 9.17 8.39 14.18
N GLY A 141 7.85 8.33 14.04
CA GLY A 141 7.19 8.06 12.76
C GLY A 141 7.19 9.28 11.82
N LEU A 142 6.53 9.18 10.66
CA LEU A 142 6.39 10.34 9.75
C LEU A 142 5.69 11.52 10.44
N CYS A 143 4.76 11.21 11.35
CA CYS A 143 4.06 12.16 12.21
C CYS A 143 4.53 12.14 13.68
N GLY A 144 5.75 11.69 13.93
CA GLY A 144 6.33 11.63 15.27
C GLY A 144 5.63 10.60 16.17
N ALA A 145 5.12 11.06 17.31
CA ALA A 145 4.31 10.25 18.22
C ALA A 145 2.93 9.92 17.61
N ASN A 146 2.32 10.85 16.88
CA ASN A 146 1.00 10.69 16.27
C ASN A 146 1.02 9.59 15.20
N ALA A 147 -0.08 8.86 15.05
CA ALA A 147 -0.24 7.93 13.93
C ALA A 147 -0.42 8.71 12.62
N THR A 148 0.33 8.34 11.59
CA THR A 148 0.19 8.94 10.26
C THR A 148 -1.08 8.41 9.59
N ALA A 149 -1.97 9.29 9.13
CA ALA A 149 -3.22 8.91 8.49
C ALA A 149 -3.11 8.94 6.95
N PHE A 150 -2.37 9.91 6.42
CA PHE A 150 -2.10 10.05 4.99
C PHE A 150 -0.65 10.51 4.78
N VAL A 151 -0.10 10.20 3.61
CA VAL A 151 1.16 10.76 3.11
C VAL A 151 0.85 11.57 1.86
N VAL A 152 1.19 12.86 1.89
CA VAL A 152 1.22 13.72 0.70
C VAL A 152 2.61 13.58 0.07
N VAL A 153 2.67 13.28 -1.22
CA VAL A 153 3.91 13.10 -1.99
C VAL A 153 3.94 14.11 -3.14
N TRP A 154 5.11 14.69 -3.36
CA TRP A 154 5.42 15.48 -4.54
C TRP A 154 6.78 15.09 -5.13
N GLU A 155 6.78 14.90 -6.43
CA GLU A 155 7.98 14.79 -7.27
C GLU A 155 7.95 15.92 -8.31
N PRO A 156 9.07 16.57 -8.63
CA PRO A 156 9.12 17.62 -9.63
C PRO A 156 8.83 17.08 -11.03
N SER A 157 7.95 17.77 -11.74
CA SER A 157 7.58 17.47 -13.14
C SER A 157 8.68 17.83 -14.16
N SER A 158 9.70 18.60 -13.76
CA SER A 158 10.71 19.17 -14.65
C SER A 158 12.02 18.35 -14.68
N PRO A 159 12.53 17.96 -15.86
CA PRO A 159 13.79 17.24 -15.98
C PRO A 159 14.97 18.01 -15.38
N GLY A 160 15.68 17.38 -14.45
CA GLY A 160 16.90 17.92 -13.82
C GLY A 160 16.72 18.45 -12.40
N ASP A 161 15.47 18.70 -11.95
CA ASP A 161 15.20 18.83 -10.52
C ASP A 161 15.14 17.40 -9.92
N ALA A 162 15.90 17.19 -8.85
CA ALA A 162 16.09 15.88 -8.22
C ALA A 162 15.47 15.80 -6.81
N SER A 163 14.72 16.83 -6.41
CA SER A 163 14.04 16.87 -5.12
C SER A 163 12.90 15.84 -5.03
N TYR A 164 12.62 15.37 -3.82
CA TYR A 164 11.49 14.50 -3.51
C TYR A 164 10.95 14.92 -2.15
N LYS A 165 9.66 15.21 -2.05
CA LYS A 165 9.05 15.77 -0.84
C LYS A 165 7.88 14.93 -0.39
N ILE A 166 7.91 14.55 0.89
CA ILE A 166 6.77 13.90 1.55
C ILE A 166 6.37 14.66 2.80
N MET A 167 5.08 14.64 3.10
CA MET A 167 4.52 15.24 4.31
C MET A 167 3.39 14.36 4.81
N GLY A 168 3.55 13.80 6.02
CA GLY A 168 2.45 13.12 6.68
C GLY A 168 1.33 14.08 7.07
N THR A 169 0.11 13.59 7.18
CA THR A 169 -0.95 14.23 7.98
C THR A 169 -1.48 13.27 9.04
N TYR A 170 -1.88 13.82 10.19
CA TYR A 170 -2.64 13.10 11.21
C TYR A 170 -4.04 13.71 11.38
N GLY A 171 -4.96 12.94 11.95
CA GLY A 171 -6.36 13.33 12.21
C GLY A 171 -7.28 13.36 10.98
N GLY A 172 -6.76 13.65 9.79
CA GLY A 172 -7.54 13.65 8.55
C GLY A 172 -6.73 13.81 7.27
N ALA A 173 -7.40 13.62 6.13
CA ALA A 173 -6.86 13.89 4.80
C ALA A 173 -6.70 15.40 4.54
N PRO A 174 -5.82 15.84 3.63
CA PRO A 174 -5.81 17.22 3.18
C PRO A 174 -7.20 17.74 2.80
N GLY A 175 -7.56 18.94 3.27
CA GLY A 175 -8.88 19.54 3.15
C GLY A 175 -9.85 19.21 4.30
N ALA A 176 -9.59 18.20 5.14
CA ALA A 176 -10.45 17.87 6.28
C ALA A 176 -10.19 18.80 7.49
N ALA A 177 -11.24 19.14 8.24
CA ALA A 177 -11.15 20.05 9.39
C ALA A 177 -10.24 19.55 10.54
N ALA A 178 -10.07 18.22 10.66
CA ALA A 178 -9.18 17.58 11.64
C ALA A 178 -7.78 17.26 11.07
N ALA A 179 -7.43 17.74 9.87
CA ALA A 179 -6.16 17.46 9.24
C ALA A 179 -5.05 18.39 9.77
N HIS A 180 -4.03 17.79 10.35
CA HIS A 180 -2.83 18.46 10.84
C HIS A 180 -1.60 18.01 10.06
N ALA A 181 -0.74 18.95 9.68
CA ALA A 181 0.47 18.69 8.92
C ALA A 181 1.59 18.19 9.86
N CYS A 182 2.31 17.18 9.40
CA CYS A 182 3.56 16.72 10.00
C CYS A 182 4.74 17.46 9.35
N PRO A 183 5.97 17.38 9.89
CA PRO A 183 7.12 18.04 9.27
C PRO A 183 7.31 17.59 7.82
N MET A 184 7.50 18.53 6.91
CA MET A 184 7.88 18.21 5.53
C MET A 184 9.27 17.58 5.52
N LEU A 185 9.36 16.35 4.99
CA LEU A 185 10.59 15.62 4.81
C LEU A 185 11.02 15.81 3.34
N GLU A 186 12.18 16.42 3.13
CA GLU A 186 12.74 16.65 1.80
C GLU A 186 13.98 15.80 1.59
N TYR A 187 14.09 15.24 0.38
CA TYR A 187 15.17 14.40 -0.07
C TYR A 187 15.63 14.84 -1.46
N ARG A 188 16.77 14.29 -1.89
CA ARG A 188 17.28 14.36 -3.26
C ARG A 188 17.61 12.96 -3.75
N ARG A 189 17.40 12.68 -5.04
CA ARG A 189 17.81 11.42 -5.67
C ARG A 189 19.31 11.18 -5.43
N SER A 190 19.69 9.95 -5.06
CA SER A 190 21.09 9.57 -4.76
C SER A 190 21.93 9.36 -6.01
#